data_AF-A0A536YEQ9-F1
#
_entry.id   AF-A0A536YEQ9-F1
#
_cell.length_a   1.000
_cell.length_b   1.000
_cell.length_c   1.000
_cell.angle_alpha   90.00
_cell.angle_beta   90.00
_cell.angle_gamma   90.00
#
_symmetry.space_group_name_H-M   'P 1'
#
loop_
_entity.id
_entity.type
_entity.pdbx_description
1 polymer ?
#
loop_
_entity_poly.entity_id
_entity_poly.type
_entity_poly.pdbx_seq_one_letter_code
_entity_poly.pdbx_strand_id
1 'polypeptide(L)'
;LGPLEAWLLLRGMRTLPLRVAASCRNAHAIALRLQRHPKLSHVLYPGLPTHPAHLVAARQMRGGFGGMMSLRLAGGEAAAKAFTANLRVFKRATSLGSVESLAEHRASVEGLGTLCPADLVRLSIGIEHFDDLIEDVEQALKEIP
;
A
#
# COMPACT_ATOMS: atom_id res chain seq x y z
N LEU A 1 5.83 -23.76 -14.39
CA LEU A 1 6.08 -22.47 -15.07
C LEU A 1 6.47 -22.79 -16.50
N GLY A 2 5.83 -22.21 -17.51
CA GLY A 2 6.24 -22.45 -18.90
C GLY A 2 7.52 -21.66 -19.24
N PRO A 3 8.18 -21.98 -20.38
CA PRO A 3 9.42 -21.31 -20.77
C PRO A 3 9.27 -19.79 -20.94
N LEU A 4 8.14 -19.33 -21.47
CA LEU A 4 7.86 -17.90 -21.64
C LEU A 4 7.70 -17.19 -20.29
N GLU A 5 6.96 -17.75 -19.34
CA GLU A 5 6.77 -17.14 -18.02
C GLU A 5 8.09 -17.13 -17.23
N ALA A 6 8.91 -18.18 -17.38
CA ALA A 6 10.26 -18.21 -16.80
C ALA A 6 11.15 -17.10 -17.37
N TRP A 7 11.10 -16.88 -18.69
CA TRP A 7 11.83 -15.80 -19.34
C TRP A 7 11.33 -14.40 -18.88
N LEU A 8 10.02 -14.19 -18.76
CA LEU A 8 9.44 -12.95 -18.26
C LEU A 8 9.85 -12.67 -16.81
N LEU A 9 9.87 -13.70 -15.96
CA LEU A 9 10.39 -13.60 -14.59
C LEU A 9 11.86 -13.18 -14.59
N LEU A 10 12.72 -13.90 -15.32
CA LEU A 10 14.15 -13.57 -15.42
C LEU A 10 14.39 -12.15 -15.94
N ARG A 11 13.59 -11.70 -16.92
CA ARG A 11 13.62 -10.31 -17.41
C ARG A 11 13.28 -9.33 -16.29
N GLY A 12 12.23 -9.59 -15.50
CA GLY A 12 11.83 -8.75 -14.37
C GLY A 12 12.84 -8.75 -13.21
N MET A 13 13.52 -9.86 -12.96
CA MET A 13 14.51 -9.99 -11.87
C MET A 13 15.69 -9.02 -12.03
N ARG A 14 16.07 -8.67 -13.26
CA ARG A 14 17.17 -7.74 -13.55
C ARG A 14 16.99 -6.35 -12.94
N THR A 15 15.74 -5.91 -12.77
CA THR A 15 15.42 -4.60 -12.18
C THR A 15 14.83 -4.72 -10.76
N LEU A 16 14.80 -5.93 -10.18
CA LEU A 16 14.24 -6.14 -8.85
C LEU A 16 14.86 -5.22 -7.78
N PRO A 17 16.20 -5.07 -7.67
CA PRO A 17 16.79 -4.21 -6.65
C PRO A 17 16.35 -2.74 -6.77
N LEU A 18 16.21 -2.24 -8.00
CA LEU A 18 15.78 -0.87 -8.27
C LEU A 18 14.30 -0.67 -7.90
N ARG A 19 13.44 -1.59 -8.33
CA ARG A 19 11.99 -1.51 -8.10
C ARG A 19 11.63 -1.66 -6.63
N VAL A 20 12.23 -2.63 -5.94
CA VAL A 20 12.00 -2.83 -4.51
C VAL A 20 12.49 -1.64 -3.70
N ALA A 21 13.68 -1.10 -4.01
CA ALA A 21 14.19 0.08 -3.30
C ALA A 21 13.29 1.31 -3.52
N ALA A 22 12.82 1.56 -4.75
CA ALA A 22 11.91 2.66 -5.05
C ALA A 22 10.56 2.52 -4.31
N SER A 23 9.93 1.35 -4.42
CA SER A 23 8.66 1.05 -3.75
C SER A 23 8.77 1.16 -2.22
N CYS A 24 9.86 0.68 -1.62
CA CYS A 24 10.12 0.82 -0.19
C CYS A 24 10.26 2.29 0.23
N ARG A 25 10.99 3.12 -0.56
CA ARG A 25 11.13 4.56 -0.27
C ARG A 25 9.79 5.27 -0.33
N ASN A 26 9.00 5.03 -1.38
CA ASN A 26 7.67 5.61 -1.54
C ASN A 26 6.75 5.20 -0.38
N ALA A 27 6.68 3.90 -0.06
CA ALA A 27 5.84 3.40 1.03
C ALA A 27 6.22 4.00 2.39
N HIS A 28 7.52 4.12 2.69
CA HIS A 28 7.97 4.71 3.94
C HIS A 28 7.64 6.20 4.03
N ALA A 29 7.87 6.96 2.95
CA ALA A 29 7.56 8.39 2.89
C ALA A 29 6.04 8.64 3.04
N ILE A 30 5.21 7.88 2.33
CA ILE A 30 3.74 7.91 2.46
C ILE A 30 3.33 7.58 3.90
N ALA A 31 3.89 6.53 4.50
CA ALA A 31 3.58 6.15 5.87
C ALA A 31 3.89 7.26 6.88
N LEU A 32 5.08 7.88 6.78
CA LEU A 32 5.49 8.98 7.66
C LEU A 32 4.60 10.21 7.50
N ARG A 33 4.16 10.50 6.27
CA ARG A 33 3.25 11.62 5.97
C ARG A 33 1.86 11.40 6.55
N LEU A 34 1.36 10.16 6.50
CA LEU A 34 -0.01 9.81 6.87
C LEU A 34 -0.20 9.38 8.33
N GLN A 35 0.87 9.03 9.07
CA GLN A 35 0.75 8.44 10.42
C GLN A 35 -0.03 9.28 11.46
N ARG A 36 -0.25 10.57 11.20
CA ARG A 36 -1.02 11.50 12.04
C ARG A 36 -2.22 12.12 11.32
N HIS A 37 -2.63 11.58 10.18
CA HIS A 37 -3.73 12.14 9.39
C HIS A 37 -5.06 11.91 10.13
N PRO A 38 -5.89 12.96 10.35
CA PRO A 38 -7.08 12.86 11.23
C PRO A 38 -8.17 11.91 10.70
N LYS A 39 -8.20 11.67 9.38
CA LYS A 39 -9.15 10.73 8.76
C LYS A 39 -8.70 9.26 8.80
N LEU A 40 -7.53 8.98 9.37
CA LEU A 40 -6.99 7.63 9.52
C LEU A 40 -6.96 7.27 11.00
N SER A 41 -7.52 6.11 11.36
CA SER A 41 -7.36 5.56 12.70
C SER A 41 -5.97 4.93 12.87
N HIS A 42 -5.46 4.27 11.82
CA HIS A 42 -4.15 3.62 11.83
C HIS A 42 -3.48 3.66 10.46
N VAL A 43 -2.15 3.80 10.47
CA VAL A 43 -1.27 3.50 9.34
C VAL A 43 -0.46 2.26 9.69
N LEU A 44 -0.72 1.15 9.02
CA LEU A 44 -0.10 -0.14 9.27
C LEU A 44 1.07 -0.33 8.31
N TYR A 45 2.26 0.06 8.75
CA TYR A 45 3.50 -0.11 7.99
C TYR A 45 4.66 -0.51 8.92
N PRO A 46 5.41 -1.59 8.64
CA PRO A 46 6.48 -2.05 9.53
C PRO A 46 7.62 -1.04 9.74
N GLY A 47 7.77 -0.09 8.83
CA GLY A 47 8.77 0.98 8.94
C GLY A 47 8.41 2.12 9.89
N LEU A 48 7.18 2.16 10.43
CA LEU A 48 6.79 3.15 11.42
C LEU A 48 7.19 2.70 12.84
N PRO A 49 7.79 3.58 13.67
CA PRO A 49 8.11 3.24 15.06
C PRO A 49 6.91 2.86 15.92
N THR A 50 5.71 3.32 15.55
CA THR A 50 4.44 2.99 16.19
C THR A 50 3.92 1.59 15.86
N HIS A 51 4.50 0.92 14.86
CA HIS A 51 4.11 -0.44 14.49
C HIS A 51 4.60 -1.44 15.55
N PRO A 52 3.75 -2.32 16.09
CA PRO A 52 4.13 -3.24 17.19
C PRO A 52 5.34 -4.11 16.87
N ALA A 53 5.48 -4.54 15.60
CA ALA A 53 6.59 -5.35 15.13
C ALA A 53 7.79 -4.55 14.58
N HIS A 54 7.85 -3.22 14.76
CA HIS A 54 8.89 -2.38 14.17
C HIS A 54 10.31 -2.83 14.54
N LEU A 55 10.57 -3.13 15.82
CA LEU A 55 11.89 -3.59 16.27
C LEU A 55 12.32 -4.90 15.61
N VAL A 56 11.38 -5.83 15.42
CA VAL A 56 11.63 -7.09 14.71
C VAL A 56 11.90 -6.81 13.23
N ALA A 57 11.08 -5.97 12.60
CA ALA A 57 11.24 -5.56 11.21
C ALA A 57 12.61 -4.89 10.98
N ALA A 58 13.01 -3.93 11.83
CA ALA A 58 14.30 -3.27 11.74
C ALA A 58 15.48 -4.24 11.92
N ARG A 59 15.33 -5.26 12.79
CA ARG A 59 16.36 -6.28 13.00
C ARG A 59 16.57 -7.17 11.79
N GLN A 60 15.52 -7.54 11.05
CA GLN A 60 15.60 -8.58 10.00
C GLN A 60 15.47 -8.05 8.56
N MET A 61 14.76 -6.95 8.34
CA MET A 61 14.55 -6.39 7.01
C MET A 61 15.73 -5.51 6.62
N ARG A 62 16.12 -5.57 5.34
CA ARG A 62 17.26 -4.83 4.78
C ARG A 62 16.81 -4.14 3.50
N GLY A 63 17.28 -2.91 3.26
CA GLY A 63 16.92 -2.14 2.07
C GLY A 63 15.51 -1.53 2.10
N GLY A 64 14.83 -1.54 3.25
CA GLY A 64 13.50 -0.97 3.45
C GLY A 64 12.53 -1.95 4.13
N PHE A 65 11.26 -1.54 4.27
CA PHE A 65 10.23 -2.30 4.98
C PHE A 65 9.14 -2.85 4.06
N GLY A 66 9.45 -2.97 2.76
CA GLY A 66 8.52 -3.42 1.73
C GLY A 66 7.65 -2.28 1.16
N GLY A 67 7.01 -2.57 0.04
CA GLY A 67 6.05 -1.70 -0.66
C GLY A 67 4.60 -1.87 -0.22
N MET A 68 4.33 -2.73 0.76
CA MET A 68 2.97 -3.03 1.20
C MET A 68 2.66 -2.24 2.47
N MET A 69 1.47 -1.64 2.50
CA MET A 69 0.94 -1.02 3.70
C MET A 69 -0.58 -1.12 3.72
N SER A 70 -1.17 -0.90 4.90
CA SER A 70 -2.63 -0.80 5.03
C SER A 70 -3.00 0.47 5.77
N LEU A 71 -4.10 1.09 5.35
CA LEU A 71 -4.71 2.23 6.02
C LEU A 71 -6.02 1.78 6.66
N ARG A 72 -6.26 2.17 7.91
CA ARG A 72 -7.57 2.02 8.56
C ARG A 72 -8.25 3.38 8.62
N LEU A 73 -9.40 3.51 7.98
CA LEU A 73 -10.12 4.78 7.84
C LEU A 73 -10.98 5.03 9.08
N ALA A 74 -10.87 6.23 9.67
CA ALA A 74 -11.62 6.57 10.88
C ALA A 74 -13.15 6.57 10.67
N GLY A 75 -13.60 6.91 9.46
CA GLY A 75 -15.02 6.87 9.06
C GLY A 75 -15.57 5.47 8.72
N GLY A 76 -14.85 4.40 9.05
CA GLY A 76 -15.31 3.03 8.87
C GLY A 76 -15.38 2.55 7.41
N GLU A 77 -16.25 1.57 7.15
CA GLU A 77 -16.35 0.90 5.85
C GLU A 77 -16.75 1.84 4.71
N ALA A 78 -17.69 2.76 4.96
CA ALA A 78 -18.12 3.72 3.96
C ALA A 78 -16.96 4.62 3.51
N ALA A 79 -16.16 5.11 4.47
CA ALA A 79 -14.97 5.90 4.18
C ALA A 79 -13.89 5.08 3.46
N ALA A 80 -13.66 3.82 3.85
CA ALA A 80 -12.71 2.93 3.19
C ALA A 80 -13.06 2.68 1.71
N LYS A 81 -14.34 2.39 1.43
CA LYS A 81 -14.83 2.21 0.06
C LYS A 81 -14.76 3.51 -0.76
N ALA A 82 -15.20 4.63 -0.18
CA ALA A 82 -15.17 5.94 -0.84
C ALA A 82 -13.73 6.38 -1.15
N PHE A 83 -12.81 6.26 -0.19
CA PHE A 83 -11.38 6.53 -0.39
C PHE A 83 -10.83 5.71 -1.56
N THR A 84 -11.06 4.39 -1.55
CA THR A 84 -10.60 3.49 -2.62
C THR A 84 -11.19 3.83 -3.98
N ALA A 85 -12.44 4.32 -4.03
CA ALA A 85 -13.11 4.71 -5.26
C ALA A 85 -12.65 6.07 -5.81
N ASN A 86 -12.15 6.96 -4.94
CA ASN A 86 -11.74 8.31 -5.30
C ASN A 86 -10.27 8.44 -5.71
N LEU A 87 -9.45 7.39 -5.53
CA LEU A 87 -8.08 7.32 -6.04
C LEU A 87 -8.05 7.38 -7.57
N ARG A 88 -7.10 8.12 -8.12
CA ARG A 88 -6.95 8.42 -9.56
C ARG A 88 -5.67 7.85 -10.15
N VAL A 89 -4.59 7.80 -9.36
CA VAL A 89 -3.30 7.21 -9.73
C VAL A 89 -3.27 5.73 -9.35
N PHE A 90 -3.70 5.41 -8.12
CA PHE A 90 -3.78 4.02 -7.68
C PHE A 90 -4.86 3.25 -8.44
N LYS A 91 -4.48 2.12 -9.04
CA LYS A 91 -5.44 1.24 -9.71
C LYS A 91 -6.15 0.35 -8.71
N ARG A 92 -7.46 0.22 -8.87
CA ARG A 92 -8.27 -0.73 -8.10
C ARG A 92 -8.05 -2.16 -8.59
N ALA A 93 -7.17 -2.90 -7.93
CA ALA A 93 -6.87 -4.29 -8.28
C ALA A 93 -6.39 -5.08 -7.06
N THR A 94 -6.54 -6.41 -7.13
CA THR A 94 -6.25 -7.32 -6.02
C THR A 94 -4.82 -7.85 -5.98
N SER A 95 -4.06 -7.63 -7.06
CA SER A 95 -2.65 -7.99 -7.16
C SER A 95 -1.75 -7.09 -6.29
N LEU A 96 -0.45 -7.34 -6.32
CA LEU A 96 0.56 -6.58 -5.59
C LEU A 96 1.95 -6.70 -6.22
N GLY A 97 2.85 -5.77 -5.89
CA GLY A 97 4.26 -5.82 -6.30
C GLY A 97 4.51 -5.49 -7.78
N SER A 98 3.52 -4.93 -8.48
CA SER A 98 3.69 -4.34 -9.81
C SER A 98 4.56 -3.07 -9.73
N VAL A 99 4.93 -2.55 -10.90
CA VAL A 99 5.47 -1.18 -11.01
C VAL A 99 4.39 -0.12 -10.75
N GLU A 100 3.13 -0.49 -10.94
CA GLU A 100 1.96 0.36 -10.68
C GLU A 100 1.49 0.23 -9.23
N SER A 101 1.01 1.33 -8.69
CA SER A 101 0.38 1.43 -7.39
C SER A 101 -1.04 0.88 -7.44
N LEU A 102 -1.35 -0.04 -6.53
CA LEU A 102 -2.65 -0.71 -6.45
C LEU A 102 -3.30 -0.47 -5.09
N ALA A 103 -4.63 -0.34 -5.08
CA ALA A 103 -5.43 -0.20 -3.88
C ALA A 103 -6.62 -1.16 -3.90
N GLU A 104 -6.93 -1.76 -2.75
CA GLU A 104 -8.15 -2.54 -2.59
C GLU A 104 -8.77 -2.37 -1.20
N HIS A 105 -10.09 -2.30 -1.17
CA HIS A 105 -10.85 -2.50 0.06
C HIS A 105 -10.94 -4.00 0.34
N ARG A 106 -10.11 -4.49 1.27
CA ARG A 106 -9.79 -5.91 1.39
C ARG A 106 -11.00 -6.77 1.79
N ALA A 107 -11.83 -6.27 2.70
CA ALA A 107 -13.04 -6.97 3.11
C ALA A 107 -14.01 -7.20 1.94
N SER A 108 -14.14 -6.25 1.00
CA SER A 108 -14.97 -6.44 -0.21
C SER A 108 -14.40 -7.48 -1.17
N VAL A 109 -13.07 -7.63 -1.23
CA VAL A 109 -12.41 -8.61 -2.10
C VAL A 109 -12.51 -10.02 -1.53
N GLU A 110 -12.39 -10.17 -0.21
CA GLU A 110 -12.51 -11.46 0.47
C GLU A 110 -13.96 -11.95 0.58
N GLY A 111 -14.92 -11.04 0.71
CA GLY A 111 -16.33 -11.37 0.75
C GLY A 111 -16.80 -11.92 2.10
N LEU A 112 -17.86 -12.73 2.07
CA LEU A 112 -18.52 -13.24 3.27
C LEU A 112 -17.55 -14.05 4.14
N GLY A 113 -17.54 -13.76 5.44
CA GLY A 113 -16.67 -14.44 6.42
C GLY A 113 -15.26 -13.88 6.52
N THR A 114 -14.95 -12.77 5.84
CA THR A 114 -13.68 -12.06 6.02
C THR A 114 -13.45 -11.66 7.48
N LEU A 115 -12.23 -11.90 7.96
CA LEU A 115 -11.73 -11.38 9.25
C LEU A 115 -11.02 -10.03 9.08
N CYS A 116 -10.91 -9.54 7.84
CA CYS A 116 -10.29 -8.27 7.56
C CYS A 116 -11.19 -7.14 8.10
N PRO A 117 -10.65 -6.16 8.84
CA PRO A 117 -11.42 -5.02 9.28
C PRO A 117 -12.10 -4.32 8.10
N ALA A 118 -13.39 -4.03 8.25
CA ALA A 118 -14.17 -3.37 7.20
C ALA A 118 -13.72 -1.92 6.92
N ASP A 119 -12.88 -1.33 7.77
CA ASP A 119 -12.31 -0.01 7.57
C ASP A 119 -10.92 -0.04 6.89
N LEU A 120 -10.46 -1.21 6.44
CA LEU A 120 -9.10 -1.41 5.94
C LEU A 120 -9.01 -1.31 4.42
N VAL A 121 -8.08 -0.48 3.95
CA VAL A 121 -7.63 -0.42 2.56
C VAL A 121 -6.18 -0.88 2.48
N ARG A 122 -5.90 -1.87 1.66
CA ARG A 122 -4.54 -2.36 1.40
C ARG A 122 -3.98 -1.63 0.19
N LEU A 123 -2.77 -1.10 0.34
CA LEU A 123 -2.03 -0.44 -0.72
C LEU A 123 -0.78 -1.26 -1.08
N SER A 124 -0.59 -1.51 -2.37
CA SER A 124 0.67 -1.96 -2.96
C SER A 124 1.31 -0.76 -3.63
N ILE A 125 2.32 -0.17 -3.01
CA ILE A 125 2.98 1.04 -3.52
C ILE A 125 3.91 0.67 -4.67
N GLY A 126 3.68 1.28 -5.83
CA GLY A 126 4.47 1.13 -7.04
C GLY A 126 5.73 2.00 -7.03
N ILE A 127 6.19 2.36 -8.23
CA ILE A 127 7.42 3.13 -8.46
C ILE A 127 7.18 4.46 -9.16
N GLU A 128 5.94 4.96 -9.13
CA GLU A 128 5.58 6.28 -9.62
C GLU A 128 6.32 7.40 -8.87
N HIS A 129 6.20 8.63 -9.39
CA HIS A 129 6.72 9.80 -8.71
C HIS A 129 6.03 9.93 -7.34
N PHE A 130 6.80 10.25 -6.30
CA PHE A 130 6.28 10.32 -4.94
C PHE A 130 5.15 11.33 -4.82
N ASP A 131 5.30 12.50 -5.44
CA ASP A 131 4.31 13.58 -5.38
C ASP A 131 2.96 13.16 -5.96
N ASP A 132 2.94 12.49 -7.12
CA ASP A 132 1.71 11.97 -7.72
C ASP A 132 0.98 11.00 -6.77
N LEU A 133 1.74 10.13 -6.09
CA LEU A 133 1.17 9.14 -5.17
C LEU A 133 0.59 9.80 -3.92
N ILE A 134 1.32 10.73 -3.30
CA ILE A 134 0.85 11.36 -2.06
C ILE A 134 -0.28 12.34 -2.33
N GLU A 135 -0.24 13.09 -3.44
CA GLU A 135 -1.32 13.97 -3.86
C GLU A 135 -2.60 13.19 -4.13
N ASP A 136 -2.51 12.02 -4.77
CA ASP A 136 -3.68 11.16 -5.00
C ASP A 136 -4.29 10.62 -3.71
N VAL A 137 -3.44 10.20 -2.76
CA VAL A 137 -3.93 9.75 -1.45
C VAL A 137 -4.55 10.91 -0.66
N GLU A 138 -3.89 12.07 -0.62
CA GLU A 138 -4.41 13.23 0.10
C GLU A 138 -5.70 13.77 -0.51
N GLN A 139 -5.84 13.80 -1.84
CA GLN A 139 -7.10 14.21 -2.47
C GLN A 139 -8.22 13.21 -2.19
N ALA A 140 -7.96 11.89 -2.30
CA ALA A 140 -8.96 10.88 -1.99
C ALA A 140 -9.39 10.93 -0.52
N LEU A 141 -8.48 11.26 0.41
CA LEU A 141 -8.81 11.50 1.82
C LEU A 141 -9.65 12.77 2.02
N LYS A 142 -9.51 13.81 1.21
CA LYS A 142 -10.35 15.02 1.33
C LYS A 142 -11.82 14.74 1.00
N GLU A 143 -12.07 13.87 0.02
CA GLU A 143 -13.40 13.55 -0.52
C GLU A 143 -14.25 12.60 0.36
N ILE A 144 -13.64 11.92 1.34
CA ILE A 144 -14.41 11.05 2.27
C ILE A 144 -15.06 11.86 3.40
N PRO A 145 -16.21 11.41 3.95
CA PRO A 145 -16.87 12.06 5.09
C PRO A 145 -15.97 12.21 6.33
#